data_AF-A0A382EQG4-F1
#
_entry.id   AF-A0A382EQG4-F1
#
_cell.length_a   1.000
_cell.length_b   1.000
_cell.length_c   1.000
_cell.angle_alpha   90.00
_cell.angle_beta   90.00
_cell.angle_gamma   90.00
#
_symmetry.space_group_name_H-M   'P 1'
#
loop_
_entity.id
_entity.type
_entity.pdbx_description
1 polymer ?
#
loop_
_entity_poly.entity_id
_entity_poly.type
_entity_poly.pdbx_seq_one_letter_code
_entity_poly.pdbx_strand_id
1 'polypeptide(L)' 'MLFGANEVEIGKQWSNNKMLTSLSEEREFFGCLRRNEFVTVLFKQKSNEIPGDFLGRLVLGIEDEQVKIFGATIF' A
#
# COMPACT_ATOMS: atom_id res chain seq x y z
N MET A 1 10.27 6.93 -28.74
CA MET A 1 9.28 5.90 -28.36
C MET A 1 9.46 5.64 -26.88
N LEU A 2 8.47 5.97 -26.04
CA LEU A 2 8.52 5.67 -24.60
C LEU A 2 8.47 4.16 -24.46
N PHE A 3 9.58 3.53 -24.07
CA PHE A 3 9.58 2.15 -23.63
C PHE A 3 8.76 2.11 -22.34
N GLY A 4 7.48 1.75 -22.47
CA GLY A 4 6.64 1.44 -21.32
C GLY A 4 7.36 0.39 -20.48
N ALA A 5 7.49 0.66 -19.18
CA ALA A 5 8.15 -0.23 -18.24
C ALA A 5 7.63 -1.66 -18.45
N ASN A 6 8.51 -2.54 -18.92
CA ASN A 6 8.21 -3.93 -19.20
C ASN A 6 7.70 -4.58 -17.91
N GLU A 7 6.59 -5.33 -17.95
CA GLU A 7 6.01 -5.99 -16.76
C GLU A 7 7.06 -6.81 -15.99
N VAL A 8 8.05 -7.37 -16.70
CA VAL A 8 9.18 -8.10 -16.11
C VAL A 8 10.12 -7.19 -15.32
N GLU A 9 10.36 -5.96 -15.77
CA GLU A 9 11.16 -4.97 -15.04
C GLU A 9 10.39 -4.43 -13.83
N ILE A 10 9.08 -4.21 -13.94
CA ILE A 10 8.24 -3.84 -12.78
C ILE A 10 8.25 -4.96 -11.74
N GLY A 11 8.08 -6.22 -12.15
CA GLY A 11 8.17 -7.37 -11.24
C GLY A 11 9.53 -7.50 -10.57
N LYS A 12 10.63 -7.24 -11.30
CA LYS A 12 11.98 -7.19 -10.72
C LYS A 12 12.15 -6.03 -9.73
N GLN A 13 11.62 -4.84 -10.02
CA GLN A 13 11.63 -3.70 -9.11
C GLN A 13 10.81 -3.98 -7.85
N TRP A 14 9.69 -4.71 -7.99
CA TRP A 14 8.85 -5.13 -6.87
C TRP A 14 9.54 -6.16 -5.97
N SER A 15 10.17 -7.18 -6.55
CA SER A 15 10.92 -8.20 -5.79
C SER A 15 12.19 -7.66 -5.15
N ASN A 16 12.84 -6.65 -5.75
CA ASN A 16 14.08 -6.07 -5.23
C ASN A 16 13.84 -4.95 -4.21
N ASN A 17 12.62 -4.44 -4.05
CA ASN A 17 12.33 -3.42 -3.05
C ASN A 17 12.07 -4.10 -1.70
N LYS A 18 13.16 -4.30 -0.94
CA LYS A 18 13.14 -4.90 0.41
C LYS A 18 12.06 -4.30 1.32
N MET A 19 11.70 -3.03 1.13
CA MET A 19 10.66 -2.36 1.90
C MET A 19 9.31 -3.06 1.76
N LEU A 20 8.89 -3.37 0.53
CA LEU A 20 7.59 -3.97 0.24
C LEU A 20 7.55 -5.48 0.52
N THR A 21 8.70 -6.14 0.57
CA THR A 21 8.79 -7.60 0.78
C THR A 21 9.06 -8.01 2.24
N SER A 22 9.42 -7.07 3.12
CA SER A 22 9.77 -7.33 4.53
C SER A 22 8.84 -6.63 5.54
N LEU A 23 7.63 -6.25 5.10
CA LEU A 23 6.66 -5.57 5.96
C LEU A 23 6.28 -6.43 7.17
N SER A 24 6.25 -5.82 8.36
CA SER A 24 5.77 -6.47 9.57
C SER A 24 4.26 -6.71 9.51
N GLU A 25 3.79 -7.75 10.19
CA GLU A 25 2.36 -7.99 10.40
C GLU A 25 1.74 -6.99 11.37
N GLU A 26 2.56 -6.44 12.29
CA GLU A 26 2.14 -5.36 13.18
C GLU A 26 1.86 -4.08 12.40
N ARG A 27 0.67 -3.51 12.61
CA ARG A 27 0.20 -2.24 12.04
C ARG A 27 -0.48 -1.42 13.13
N GLU A 28 -0.12 -0.14 13.22
CA GLU A 28 -0.74 0.79 14.18
C GLU A 28 -1.68 1.72 13.41
N PHE A 29 -2.99 1.60 13.61
CA PHE A 29 -3.96 2.42 12.87
C PHE A 29 -4.08 3.81 13.50
N PHE A 30 -3.87 4.85 12.68
CA PHE A 30 -4.04 6.23 13.10
C PHE A 30 -5.49 6.70 12.98
N GLY A 31 -6.20 6.20 11.97
CA GLY A 31 -7.60 6.52 11.77
C GLY A 31 -8.04 6.44 10.33
N CYS A 32 -9.26 6.92 10.09
CA CYS A 32 -9.93 6.87 8.79
C CYS A 32 -10.36 8.25 8.33
N LEU A 33 -10.23 8.51 7.03
CA LEU A 33 -10.74 9.69 6.36
C LEU A 33 -11.76 9.27 5.30
N ARG A 34 -12.99 9.79 5.38
CA ARG A 34 -14.01 9.55 4.36
C ARG A 34 -14.00 10.69 3.34
N ARG A 35 -13.99 10.33 2.06
CA ARG A 35 -14.16 11.26 0.93
C ARG A 35 -15.17 10.66 -0.04
N ASN A 36 -16.38 11.19 -0.03
CA ASN A 36 -17.53 10.66 -0.77
C ASN A 36 -17.77 9.17 -0.39
N GLU A 37 -17.72 8.29 -1.39
CA GLU A 37 -17.94 6.85 -1.27
C GLU A 37 -16.67 6.05 -0.93
N PHE A 38 -15.54 6.74 -0.70
CA PHE A 38 -14.27 6.12 -0.36
C PHE A 38 -13.86 6.41 1.08
N VAL A 39 -13.29 5.39 1.73
CA VAL A 39 -12.69 5.50 3.07
C VAL A 39 -11.20 5.21 2.94
N THR A 40 -10.37 6.16 3.35
CA THR A 40 -8.92 6.00 3.43
C THR A 40 -8.52 5.68 4.85
N VAL A 41 -7.86 4.56 5.07
CA VAL A 41 -7.27 4.16 6.35
C VAL A 41 -5.79 4.55 6.34
N LEU A 42 -5.36 5.29 7.35
CA LEU A 42 -3.95 5.65 7.57
C LEU A 42 -3.42 4.83 8.75
N PHE A 43 -2.24 4.24 8.58
CA PHE A 43 -1.61 3.41 9.59
C PHE A 43 -0.09 3.52 9.55
N LYS A 44 0.56 3.34 10.69
CA LYS A 44 2.00 3.09 10.77
C LYS A 44 2.29 1.69 10.27
N GLN A 45 3.24 1.58 9.37
CA GLN A 45 3.81 0.33 8.92
C GLN A 45 5.26 0.25 9.37
N LYS A 46 5.69 -0.93 9.80
CA LYS A 46 7.11 -1.22 10.09
C LYS A 46 7.61 -2.31 9.14
N SER A 47 8.93 -2.50 9.13
CA SER A 47 9.56 -3.61 8.42
C SER A 47 10.37 -4.43 9.43
N ASN A 48 10.41 -5.74 9.21
CA ASN A 48 11.24 -6.66 9.98
C ASN A 48 12.73 -6.54 9.61
N GLU A 49 13.06 -5.92 8.48
CA GLU A 49 14.43 -5.76 7.98
C GLU A 49 14.90 -4.29 7.94
N ILE A 50 13.99 -3.36 7.68
CA ILE A 50 14.31 -1.94 7.51
C ILE A 50 13.83 -1.16 8.75
N PRO A 51 14.74 -0.52 9.51
CA PRO A 51 14.37 0.28 10.67
C PRO A 51 13.69 1.58 10.24
N GLY A 52 12.67 1.98 10.99
CA GLY A 52 11.92 3.21 10.76
C GLY A 52 10.41 2.99 10.81
N ASP A 53 9.68 4.11 10.86
CA ASP A 53 8.23 4.13 10.75
C ASP A 53 7.86 4.59 9.33
N PHE A 54 7.04 3.80 8.65
CA PHE A 54 6.53 4.06 7.32
C PHE A 54 5.04 4.40 7.39
N LEU A 55 4.54 5.19 6.44
CA LEU A 55 3.12 5.53 6.40
C LEU A 55 2.39 4.63 5.41
N GLY A 56 1.52 3.77 5.94
CA GLY A 56 0.58 2.98 5.17
C GLY A 56 -0.71 3.76 4.87
N ARG A 57 -1.20 3.62 3.64
CA ARG A 57 -2.48 4.14 3.17
C ARG A 57 -3.25 3.06 2.43
N LEU A 58 -4.47 2.78 2.90
CA LEU A 58 -5.41 1.86 2.24
C LEU A 58 -6.68 2.61 1.88
N VAL A 59 -7.05 2.62 0.60
CA VAL A 59 -8.28 3.24 0.10
C VAL A 59 -9.30 2.14 -0.18
N LEU A 60 -10.40 2.19 0.55
CA LEU A 60 -11.54 1.27 0.45
C LEU A 60 -12.72 1.98 -0.19
N GLY A 61 -13.53 1.24 -0.94
CA GLY A 61 -14.79 1.69 -1.50
C GLY A 61 -15.76 0.53 -1.64
N ILE A 62 -17.00 0.81 -2.02
CA ILE A 62 -18.01 -0.21 -2.26
C ILE A 62 -18.23 -0.35 -3.77
N GLU A 63 -18.15 -1.57 -4.28
CA GLU A 63 -18.48 -1.94 -5.65
C GLU A 63 -19.20 -3.30 -5.62
N ASP A 64 -20.32 -3.43 -6.34
CA ASP A 64 -21.16 -4.64 -6.33
C ASP A 64 -21.59 -5.07 -4.91
N GLU A 65 -21.96 -4.11 -4.06
CA GLU A 65 -22.31 -4.31 -2.65
C GLU A 65 -21.19 -4.93 -1.78
N GLN A 66 -19.95 -4.97 -2.30
CA GLN A 66 -18.78 -5.51 -1.63
C GLN A 66 -17.74 -4.43 -1.37
N VAL A 67 -17.05 -4.53 -0.23
CA VAL A 67 -15.90 -3.67 0.07
C VAL A 67 -14.71 -4.11 -0.78
N LYS A 68 -14.19 -3.21 -1.61
CA LYS A 68 -13.01 -3.45 -2.44
C LYS A 68 -11.89 -2.46 -2.12
N ILE A 69 -10.66 -2.87 -2.43
CA ILE A 69 -9.46 -2.04 -2.30
C ILE A 69 -9.27 -1.27 -3.60
N PHE A 70 -9.37 0.05 -3.53
CA PHE A 70 -9.14 0.96 -4.66
C PHE A 70 -7.71 1.50 -4.71
N GLY A 71 -6.96 1.35 -3.62
CA GLY A 71 -5.55 1.71 -3.59
C GLY A 71 -4.86 1.23 -2.32
N ALA A 72 -3.62 0.79 -2.45
CA ALA A 72 -2.73 0.49 -1.35
C ALA A 72 -1.40 1.15 -1.64
N THR A 73 -0.86 1.88 -0.67
CA THR A 73 0.42 2.59 -0.83
C THR A 73 1.13 2.62 0.50
N ILE A 74 2.45 2.46 0.45
CA ILE A 74 3.31 2.67 1.61
C ILE A 74 4.36 3.70 1.21
N PHE A 75 4.51 4.72 2.06
CA PHE A 75 5.46 5.82 1.89
C PHE A 75 6.67 5.61 2.81
#